data_AF-A0A8S4PXH1-F1
#
_entry.id   AF-A0A8S4PXH1-F1
#
_cell.length_a   1.000
_cell.length_b   1.000
_cell.length_c   1.000
_cell.angle_alpha   90.00
_cell.angle_beta   90.00
_cell.angle_gamma   90.00
#
_symmetry.space_group_name_H-M   'P 1'
#
loop_
_entity.id
_entity.type
_entity.pdbx_description
1 polymer ?
#
loop_
_entity_poly.entity_id
_entity_poly.type
_entity_poly.pdbx_seq_one_letter_code
_entity_poly.pdbx_strand_id
1 'polypeptide(L)'
;ICESEGTVRFIREGECLLKETTSENENAELDVCGLDSDRGSFCGKRWTKKYYYDKEFKRCKLFWYGGCDGNGNNFDDEAACEAKCLQSKTDCSSIECNGVGETCSMATGAPECVCNIICTFDYNPVCGQEGTRKKTYGNRCALDSAICKSKGEIRFVSNGACPSYEAVKQDDNKPKCNQICTFDYTPVCGYDGTKYKTYGNQCALDA
;
A
#
# COMPACT_ATOMS: atom_id res chain seq x y z
N ILE A 1 -18.66 -26.43 -22.49
CA ILE A 1 -19.05 -26.05 -21.11
C ILE A 1 -18.17 -24.85 -20.79
N CYS A 2 -18.69 -23.61 -20.88
CA CYS A 2 -17.98 -22.50 -20.25
C CYS A 2 -18.26 -22.68 -18.76
N GLU A 3 -17.24 -22.96 -17.96
CA GLU A 3 -17.42 -22.93 -16.52
C GLU A 3 -17.70 -21.48 -16.15
N SER A 4 -18.94 -21.23 -15.73
CA SER A 4 -19.52 -19.92 -15.45
C SER A 4 -18.95 -19.28 -14.18
N GLU A 5 -17.69 -19.54 -13.81
CA GLU A 5 -17.14 -19.11 -12.52
C GLU A 5 -15.83 -18.31 -12.59
N GLY A 6 -15.31 -17.97 -13.77
CA GLY A 6 -14.14 -17.10 -13.85
C GLY A 6 -14.00 -16.35 -15.16
N THR A 7 -14.41 -15.09 -15.21
CA THR A 7 -13.99 -14.18 -16.28
C THR A 7 -12.49 -13.91 -16.09
N VAL A 8 -11.63 -14.52 -16.90
CA VAL A 8 -10.19 -14.24 -16.88
C VAL A 8 -9.98 -12.78 -17.27
N ARG A 9 -9.44 -11.99 -16.36
CA ARG A 9 -9.17 -10.56 -16.60
C ARG A 9 -7.81 -10.41 -17.28
N PHE A 10 -7.77 -9.75 -18.43
CA PHE A 10 -6.51 -9.29 -19.03
C PHE A 10 -5.76 -8.36 -18.08
N ILE A 11 -4.47 -8.62 -17.89
CA ILE A 11 -3.57 -7.85 -17.03
C ILE A 11 -2.60 -7.02 -17.87
N ARG A 12 -1.87 -7.66 -18.79
CA ARG A 12 -0.89 -7.00 -19.66
C ARG A 12 -0.52 -7.85 -20.86
N GLU A 13 0.07 -7.20 -21.85
CA GLU A 13 0.81 -7.86 -22.93
C GLU A 13 2.11 -8.47 -22.38
N GLY A 14 2.50 -9.61 -22.94
CA GLY A 14 3.61 -10.43 -22.50
C GLY A 14 3.24 -11.47 -21.44
N GLU A 15 4.20 -12.33 -21.11
CA GLU A 15 4.02 -13.40 -20.12
C GLU A 15 3.80 -12.86 -18.71
N CYS A 16 3.14 -13.62 -17.83
CA CYS A 16 3.07 -13.28 -16.42
C CYS A 16 4.45 -13.43 -15.75
N LEU A 17 5.03 -12.32 -15.29
CA LEU A 17 6.23 -12.35 -14.47
C LEU A 17 5.79 -12.40 -13.01
N LEU A 18 5.92 -13.57 -12.38
CA LEU A 18 5.90 -13.65 -10.93
C LEU A 18 7.15 -12.91 -10.46
N LYS A 19 6.98 -11.71 -9.90
CA LYS A 19 8.07 -11.10 -9.12
C LYS A 19 8.23 -12.00 -7.90
N GLU A 20 9.31 -12.77 -7.85
CA GLU A 20 9.86 -13.21 -6.58
C GLU A 20 10.13 -11.94 -5.79
N THR A 21 9.29 -11.68 -4.78
CA THR A 21 9.56 -10.60 -3.83
C THR A 21 10.62 -11.11 -2.87
N THR A 22 11.86 -11.24 -3.36
CA THR A 22 13.05 -11.22 -2.53
C THR A 22 13.55 -9.78 -2.51
N SER A 23 12.99 -9.01 -1.60
CA SER A 23 13.66 -7.81 -1.10
C SER A 23 13.59 -7.84 0.42
N GLU A 24 14.38 -8.73 1.01
CA GLU A 24 14.92 -8.45 2.33
C GLU A 24 15.73 -7.16 2.16
N ASN A 25 15.24 -6.12 2.81
CA ASN A 25 15.90 -4.84 2.84
C ASN A 25 17.12 -5.00 3.77
N GLU A 26 18.27 -5.36 3.21
CA GLU A 26 19.57 -5.35 3.90
C GLU A 26 20.02 -3.91 4.16
N ASN A 27 19.27 -3.22 5.00
CA ASN A 27 19.81 -2.12 5.79
C ASN A 27 19.11 -2.04 7.15
N ALA A 28 19.15 -3.15 7.89
CA ALA A 28 18.90 -3.13 9.32
C ALA A 28 20.21 -2.75 10.01
N GLU A 29 20.52 -1.45 10.10
CA GLU A 29 21.07 -1.00 11.38
C GLU A 29 20.05 -1.45 12.43
N LEU A 30 20.46 -2.34 13.33
CA LEU A 30 19.61 -2.86 14.39
C LEU A 30 18.88 -1.68 15.03
N ASP A 31 17.55 -1.62 14.87
CA ASP A 31 16.74 -0.56 15.45
C ASP A 31 16.84 -0.67 16.97
N VAL A 32 17.75 0.13 17.54
CA VAL A 32 18.05 0.22 18.96
C VAL A 32 16.78 0.42 19.78
N CYS A 33 15.80 1.13 19.22
CA CYS A 33 14.53 1.45 19.86
C CYS A 33 13.54 0.27 19.84
N GLY A 34 13.80 -0.78 19.06
CA GLY A 34 13.03 -2.02 19.08
C GLY A 34 13.45 -3.01 20.17
N LEU A 35 14.66 -2.86 20.70
CA LEU A 35 15.24 -3.74 21.72
C LEU A 35 14.59 -3.53 23.09
N ASP A 36 14.45 -4.59 23.88
CA ASP A 36 14.02 -4.48 25.27
C ASP A 36 15.15 -3.88 26.13
N SER A 37 14.83 -3.35 27.32
CA SER A 37 15.88 -2.88 28.23
C SER A 37 16.74 -4.03 28.73
N ASP A 38 18.06 -3.90 28.65
CA ASP A 38 18.98 -4.87 29.24
C ASP A 38 19.90 -4.21 30.27
N ARG A 39 19.75 -4.64 31.53
CA ARG A 39 20.57 -4.17 32.66
C ARG A 39 22.02 -4.62 32.56
N GLY A 40 22.27 -5.68 31.80
CA GLY A 40 23.57 -6.32 31.66
C GLY A 40 24.15 -6.80 32.99
N SER A 41 25.44 -7.13 32.98
CA SER A 41 26.18 -7.61 34.15
C SER A 41 26.81 -6.47 34.94
N PHE A 42 26.93 -6.66 36.25
CA PHE A 42 27.68 -5.75 37.11
C PHE A 42 29.19 -5.92 36.91
N CYS A 43 29.84 -4.96 36.27
CA CYS A 43 31.29 -4.94 36.08
C CYS A 43 31.95 -3.59 36.42
N GLY A 44 31.14 -2.57 36.68
CA GLY A 44 31.61 -1.25 37.11
C GLY A 44 31.84 -1.15 38.62
N LYS A 45 32.15 0.07 39.08
CA LYS A 45 32.24 0.36 40.52
C LYS A 45 30.87 0.52 41.20
N ARG A 46 29.81 0.81 40.43
CA ARG A 46 28.43 1.02 40.91
C ARG A 46 27.42 0.89 39.76
N TRP A 47 26.15 0.62 40.11
CA TRP A 47 25.04 0.73 39.19
C TRP A 47 24.87 2.17 38.71
N THR A 48 24.64 2.35 37.42
CA THR A 48 24.49 3.67 36.80
C THR A 48 23.07 3.86 36.30
N LYS A 49 22.51 5.05 36.52
CA LYS A 49 21.20 5.41 35.97
C LYS A 49 21.34 5.68 34.48
N LYS A 50 20.50 5.05 33.68
CA LYS A 50 20.43 5.16 32.23
C LYS A 50 18.97 5.24 31.80
N TYR A 51 18.74 5.61 30.55
CA TYR A 51 17.42 5.64 29.93
C TYR A 51 17.31 4.59 28.84
N TYR A 52 16.14 3.98 28.72
CA TYR A 52 15.80 3.09 27.61
C TYR A 52 14.46 3.52 27.03
N TYR A 53 14.25 3.31 25.74
CA TYR A 53 12.97 3.49 25.10
C TYR A 53 12.07 2.29 25.32
N ASP A 54 10.92 2.52 25.95
CA ASP A 54 9.91 1.50 26.18
C ASP A 54 8.89 1.53 25.04
N LYS A 55 8.92 0.51 24.17
CA LYS A 55 8.04 0.40 23.00
C LYS A 55 6.56 0.17 23.34
N GLU A 56 6.26 -0.41 24.50
CA GLU A 56 4.88 -0.61 24.97
C GLU A 56 4.26 0.72 25.37
N PHE A 57 5.01 1.53 26.12
CA PHE A 57 4.55 2.84 26.61
C PHE A 57 4.94 4.02 25.71
N LYS A 58 5.70 3.76 24.65
CA LYS A 58 6.22 4.75 23.69
C LYS A 58 6.89 5.95 24.36
N ARG A 59 7.72 5.69 25.37
CA ARG A 59 8.43 6.74 26.11
C ARG A 59 9.77 6.25 26.65
N CYS A 60 10.68 7.17 26.85
CA CYS A 60 11.93 6.88 27.53
C CYS A 60 11.69 6.70 29.05
N LYS A 61 12.28 5.65 29.62
CA LYS A 61 12.17 5.28 31.03
C LYS A 61 13.54 5.06 31.62
N LEU A 62 13.67 5.38 32.90
CA LEU A 62 14.92 5.17 33.64
C LEU A 62 15.08 3.71 34.05
N PHE A 63 16.30 3.20 33.95
CA PHE A 63 16.69 1.88 34.46
C PHE A 63 18.13 1.90 35.03
N TRP A 64 18.48 0.82 35.74
CA TRP A 64 19.82 0.64 36.29
C TRP A 64 20.66 -0.27 35.39
N TYR A 65 21.82 0.23 34.97
CA TYR A 65 22.78 -0.49 34.14
C TYR A 65 24.02 -0.91 34.94
N GLY A 66 24.45 -2.17 34.76
CA GLY A 66 25.54 -2.80 35.50
C GLY A 66 26.95 -2.47 34.98
N GLY A 67 27.05 -1.93 33.76
CA GLY A 67 28.31 -1.50 33.14
C GLY A 67 28.85 -2.40 32.04
N CYS A 68 28.37 -3.65 31.91
CA CYS A 68 28.76 -4.61 30.87
C CYS A 68 27.54 -5.38 30.34
N ASP A 69 27.70 -6.11 29.23
CA ASP A 69 26.75 -7.11 28.68
C ASP A 69 25.31 -6.64 28.43
N GLY A 70 25.08 -5.33 28.32
CA GLY A 70 23.77 -4.78 27.94
C GLY A 70 23.63 -4.62 26.42
N ASN A 71 22.53 -3.99 26.01
CA ASN A 71 22.27 -3.70 24.59
C ASN A 71 22.22 -2.19 24.30
N GLY A 72 21.98 -1.84 23.03
CA GLY A 72 21.99 -0.47 22.55
C GLY A 72 20.88 0.42 23.11
N ASN A 73 19.79 -0.14 23.66
CA ASN A 73 18.68 0.63 24.23
C ASN A 73 19.05 1.16 25.62
N ASN A 74 20.10 1.98 25.65
CA ASN A 74 20.83 2.41 26.84
C ASN A 74 21.47 3.77 26.58
N PHE A 75 20.78 4.82 27.01
CA PHE A 75 21.13 6.22 26.77
C PHE A 75 21.54 6.91 28.09
N ASP A 76 22.48 7.85 28.01
CA ASP A 76 22.96 8.60 29.17
C ASP A 76 21.92 9.55 29.75
N ASP A 77 21.07 10.12 28.90
CA ASP A 77 20.05 11.07 29.27
C ASP A 77 18.74 10.81 28.49
N GLU A 78 17.65 11.33 29.06
CA GLU A 78 16.31 11.16 28.49
C GLU A 78 16.22 11.80 27.10
N ALA A 79 16.81 12.98 26.90
CA ALA A 79 16.74 13.70 25.63
C ALA A 79 17.46 12.96 24.50
N ALA A 80 18.58 12.30 24.77
CA ALA A 80 19.28 11.45 23.81
C ALA A 80 18.45 10.21 23.43
N CYS A 81 17.76 9.61 24.40
CA CYS A 81 16.81 8.52 24.15
C CYS A 81 15.64 9.00 23.30
N GLU A 82 15.03 10.13 23.65
CA GLU A 82 13.89 10.70 22.92
C GLU A 82 14.31 11.12 21.51
N ALA A 83 15.45 11.79 21.36
CA ALA A 83 15.99 12.13 20.06
C ALA A 83 16.22 10.88 19.21
N LYS A 84 16.74 9.79 19.76
CA LYS A 84 16.98 8.59 18.97
C LYS A 84 15.69 7.83 18.64
N CYS A 85 14.76 7.74 19.59
CA CYS A 85 13.64 6.79 19.55
C CYS A 85 12.24 7.39 19.42
N LEU A 86 12.10 8.70 19.62
CA LEU A 86 10.86 9.45 19.41
C LEU A 86 10.90 10.38 18.19
N GLN A 87 12.02 10.45 17.46
CA GLN A 87 12.12 11.28 16.25
C GLN A 87 11.25 10.80 15.08
N SER A 88 10.78 9.56 15.09
CA SER A 88 9.74 9.14 14.16
C SER A 88 8.37 9.44 14.78
N LYS A 89 7.58 10.32 14.16
CA LYS A 89 6.15 10.62 14.44
C LYS A 89 5.82 11.84 15.31
N THR A 90 6.68 12.85 15.37
CA THR A 90 6.27 14.18 15.88
C THR A 90 5.91 15.17 14.77
N ASP A 91 6.34 14.91 13.54
CA ASP A 91 6.07 15.74 12.37
C ASP A 91 6.09 14.91 11.08
N CYS A 92 5.69 15.51 9.96
CA CYS A 92 5.62 14.91 8.63
C CYS A 92 6.98 14.62 7.97
N SER A 93 8.08 14.90 8.66
CA SER A 93 9.45 14.74 8.14
C SER A 93 9.83 13.30 7.80
N SER A 94 9.18 12.31 8.42
CA SER A 94 9.47 10.89 8.21
C SER A 94 8.24 10.05 7.84
N ILE A 95 7.13 10.70 7.45
CA ILE A 95 5.89 10.01 7.09
C ILE A 95 5.71 10.02 5.58
N GLU A 96 5.79 8.84 4.99
CA GLU A 96 5.45 8.62 3.59
C GLU A 96 3.99 8.19 3.45
N CYS A 97 3.18 9.05 2.83
CA CYS A 97 1.80 8.73 2.51
C CYS A 97 1.75 7.99 1.18
N ASN A 98 1.31 6.73 1.23
CA ASN A 98 1.29 5.84 0.06
C ASN A 98 -0.04 5.88 -0.71
N GLY A 99 -1.06 6.59 -0.20
CA GLY A 99 -2.31 6.77 -0.90
C GLY A 99 -2.20 7.78 -2.04
N VAL A 100 -3.00 7.56 -3.09
CA VAL A 100 -3.03 8.45 -4.26
C VAL A 100 -3.45 9.86 -3.84
N GLY A 101 -2.52 10.81 -3.98
CA GLY A 101 -2.77 12.21 -3.66
C GLY A 101 -2.93 12.51 -2.16
N GLU A 102 -2.45 11.60 -1.31
CA GLU A 102 -2.26 11.89 0.11
C GLU A 102 -1.00 12.72 0.33
N THR A 103 -1.09 13.66 1.26
CA THR A 103 0.04 14.45 1.75
C THR A 103 0.02 14.43 3.26
N CYS A 104 1.19 14.32 3.90
CA CYS A 104 1.24 14.44 5.35
C CYS A 104 0.97 15.88 5.78
N SER A 105 0.11 16.06 6.78
CA SER A 105 -0.27 17.35 7.36
C SER A 105 -0.27 17.29 8.88
N MET A 106 0.08 18.43 9.51
CA MET A 106 0.06 18.64 10.97
C MET A 106 -1.20 19.36 11.47
N ALA A 107 -2.23 19.47 10.65
CA ALA A 107 -3.42 20.29 10.95
C ALA A 107 -4.15 19.91 12.25
N THR A 108 -4.04 18.66 12.70
CA THR A 108 -4.67 18.15 13.93
C THR A 108 -3.73 18.14 15.15
N GLY A 109 -2.51 18.65 15.01
CA GLY A 109 -1.48 18.58 16.06
C GLY A 109 -0.74 17.25 16.13
N ALA A 110 -1.03 16.33 15.19
CA ALA A 110 -0.29 15.09 14.97
C ALA A 110 -0.10 14.90 13.45
N PRO A 111 0.96 14.18 13.02
CA PRO A 111 1.20 13.98 11.60
C PRO A 111 0.22 12.95 11.04
N GLU A 112 -0.62 13.39 10.11
CA GLU A 112 -1.67 12.58 9.48
C GLU A 112 -1.59 12.67 7.95
N CYS A 113 -1.76 11.54 7.27
CA CYS A 113 -1.95 11.52 5.82
C CYS A 113 -3.35 12.02 5.49
N VAL A 114 -3.43 13.17 4.84
CA VAL A 114 -4.69 13.80 4.44
C VAL A 114 -4.80 13.88 2.93
N CYS A 115 -6.03 13.81 2.44
CA CYS A 115 -6.30 13.92 1.02
C CYS A 115 -6.27 15.38 0.55
N ASN A 116 -5.19 15.79 -0.13
CA ASN A 116 -5.02 17.17 -0.60
C ASN A 116 -4.83 17.25 -2.12
N ILE A 117 -5.81 16.70 -2.85
CA ILE A 117 -5.81 16.73 -4.32
C ILE A 117 -6.49 18.00 -4.82
N ILE A 118 -5.76 18.80 -5.60
CA ILE A 118 -6.28 19.95 -6.34
C ILE A 118 -6.52 19.53 -7.78
N CYS A 119 -7.74 19.76 -8.28
CA CYS A 119 -8.12 19.37 -9.64
C CYS A 119 -8.44 20.58 -10.52
N THR A 120 -8.10 20.45 -11.80
CA THR A 120 -8.58 21.31 -12.87
C THR A 120 -10.03 21.00 -13.23
N PHE A 121 -10.69 21.94 -13.92
CA PHE A 121 -12.07 21.79 -14.40
C PHE A 121 -12.16 21.22 -15.83
N ASP A 122 -11.10 20.54 -16.30
CA ASP A 122 -11.16 19.83 -17.57
C ASP A 122 -12.24 18.74 -17.52
N TYR A 123 -12.96 18.57 -18.62
CA TYR A 123 -14.03 17.58 -18.71
C TYR A 123 -13.58 16.41 -19.58
N ASN A 124 -13.08 15.37 -18.93
CA ASN A 124 -12.63 14.10 -19.50
C ASN A 124 -13.21 12.95 -18.65
N PRO A 125 -14.51 12.63 -18.80
CA PRO A 125 -15.24 11.90 -17.78
C PRO A 125 -14.71 10.47 -17.57
N VAL A 126 -14.81 10.00 -16.34
CA VAL A 126 -14.47 8.62 -15.94
C VAL A 126 -15.56 8.03 -15.06
N CYS A 127 -15.67 6.71 -15.06
CA CYS A 127 -16.63 5.98 -14.24
C CYS A 127 -15.94 5.40 -13.00
N GLY A 128 -16.45 5.74 -11.82
CA GLY A 128 -16.10 5.11 -10.56
C GLY A 128 -17.27 4.31 -9.98
N GLN A 129 -16.97 3.36 -9.10
CA GLN A 129 -17.99 2.53 -8.43
C GLN A 129 -17.70 2.40 -6.94
N GLU A 130 -18.73 2.60 -6.13
CA GLU A 130 -18.74 2.41 -4.68
C GLU A 130 -19.80 1.34 -4.36
N GLY A 131 -19.38 0.16 -3.92
CA GLY A 131 -20.28 -0.98 -3.77
C GLY A 131 -20.98 -1.31 -5.09
N THR A 132 -22.31 -1.14 -5.15
CA THR A 132 -23.14 -1.37 -6.36
C THR A 132 -23.41 -0.10 -7.17
N ARG A 133 -23.12 1.09 -6.63
CA ARG A 133 -23.45 2.37 -7.26
C ARG A 133 -22.31 2.82 -8.15
N LYS A 134 -22.63 3.15 -9.40
CA LYS A 134 -21.69 3.76 -10.35
C LYS A 134 -21.91 5.27 -10.40
N LYS A 135 -20.84 6.05 -10.45
CA LYS A 135 -20.87 7.51 -10.51
C LYS A 135 -19.85 8.02 -11.53
N THR A 136 -20.29 8.92 -12.39
CA THR A 136 -19.43 9.64 -13.34
C THR A 136 -18.71 10.78 -12.63
N TYR A 137 -17.41 10.89 -12.84
CA TYR A 137 -16.56 11.98 -12.39
C TYR A 137 -16.13 12.81 -13.60
N GLY A 138 -16.03 14.13 -13.44
CA GLY A 138 -15.76 15.05 -14.55
C GLY A 138 -14.39 14.85 -15.20
N ASN A 139 -13.40 14.43 -14.41
CA ASN A 139 -12.08 14.03 -14.88
C ASN A 139 -11.46 12.98 -13.96
N ARG A 140 -10.30 12.45 -14.36
CA ARG A 140 -9.55 11.46 -13.60
C ARG A 140 -9.13 11.98 -12.22
N CYS A 141 -8.68 13.24 -12.13
CA CYS A 141 -8.29 13.85 -10.86
C CYS A 141 -9.46 13.86 -9.86
N ALA A 142 -10.66 14.23 -10.31
CA ALA A 142 -11.86 14.26 -9.48
C ALA A 142 -12.26 12.87 -8.97
N LEU A 143 -12.04 11.82 -9.78
CA LEU A 143 -12.19 10.44 -9.31
C LEU A 143 -11.13 10.09 -8.27
N ASP A 144 -9.85 10.33 -8.54
CA ASP A 144 -8.76 10.00 -7.61
C ASP A 144 -8.94 10.74 -6.26
N SER A 145 -9.43 11.99 -6.27
CA SER A 145 -9.80 12.72 -5.05
C SER A 145 -10.93 12.06 -4.28
N ALA A 146 -11.93 11.52 -4.98
CA ALA A 146 -13.01 10.79 -4.34
C ALA A 146 -12.51 9.47 -3.74
N ILE A 147 -11.68 8.70 -4.47
CA ILE A 147 -11.05 7.46 -4.00
C ILE A 147 -10.25 7.73 -2.72
N CYS A 148 -9.42 8.77 -2.73
CA CYS A 148 -8.59 9.19 -1.62
C CYS A 148 -9.44 9.60 -0.40
N LYS A 149 -10.49 10.41 -0.58
CA LYS A 149 -11.42 10.79 0.50
C LYS A 149 -12.23 9.63 1.05
N SER A 150 -12.57 8.64 0.21
CA SER A 150 -13.30 7.43 0.62
C SER A 150 -12.36 6.32 1.13
N LYS A 151 -11.07 6.59 1.34
CA LYS A 151 -10.07 5.60 1.76
C LYS A 151 -10.04 4.34 0.87
N GLY A 152 -10.25 4.51 -0.43
CA GLY A 152 -10.21 3.42 -1.41
C GLY A 152 -11.52 2.65 -1.62
N GLU A 153 -12.62 3.01 -0.95
CA GLU A 153 -13.93 2.37 -1.17
C GLU A 153 -14.48 2.54 -2.60
N ILE A 154 -14.10 3.64 -3.26
CA ILE A 154 -14.44 3.90 -4.66
C ILE A 154 -13.33 3.30 -5.53
N ARG A 155 -13.72 2.54 -6.56
CA ARG A 155 -12.79 1.99 -7.56
C ARG A 155 -13.05 2.56 -8.95
N PHE A 156 -11.98 2.73 -9.73
CA PHE A 156 -12.10 3.03 -11.16
C PHE A 156 -12.75 1.84 -11.90
N VAL A 157 -13.70 2.14 -12.78
CA VAL A 157 -14.42 1.15 -13.60
C VAL A 157 -14.01 1.25 -15.06
N SER A 158 -14.16 2.43 -15.66
CA SER A 158 -13.91 2.64 -17.08
C SER A 158 -13.63 4.10 -17.39
N ASN A 159 -12.96 4.34 -18.53
CA ASN A 159 -12.93 5.66 -19.14
C ASN A 159 -14.33 6.00 -19.68
N GLY A 160 -14.68 7.29 -19.72
CA GLY A 160 -16.00 7.77 -20.11
C GLY A 160 -16.99 7.79 -18.94
N ALA A 161 -18.17 8.36 -19.22
CA ALA A 161 -19.26 8.40 -18.25
C ALA A 161 -19.75 6.98 -17.90
N CYS A 162 -20.24 6.79 -16.67
CA CYS A 162 -20.88 5.55 -16.30
C CYS A 162 -22.09 5.29 -17.20
N PRO A 163 -22.33 4.02 -17.62
CA PRO A 163 -23.51 3.67 -18.37
C PRO A 163 -24.75 4.08 -17.57
N SER A 164 -25.66 4.86 -18.18
CA SER A 164 -27.01 4.97 -17.65
C SER A 164 -27.67 3.60 -17.75
N TYR A 165 -28.64 3.31 -16.89
CA TYR A 165 -29.40 2.07 -16.85
C TYR A 165 -30.21 1.79 -18.15
N GLU A 166 -30.05 2.62 -19.19
CA GLU A 166 -30.65 2.48 -20.53
C GLU A 166 -29.63 2.11 -21.62
N ALA A 167 -28.38 1.79 -21.26
CA ALA A 167 -27.37 1.29 -22.21
C ALA A 167 -27.13 -0.22 -22.13
N VAL A 168 -28.09 -1.01 -21.63
CA VAL A 168 -28.12 -2.45 -21.90
C VAL A 168 -28.78 -2.66 -23.26
N LYS A 169 -28.08 -2.28 -24.33
CA LYS A 169 -28.25 -3.06 -25.56
C LYS A 169 -27.65 -4.42 -25.25
N GLN A 170 -28.47 -5.44 -25.43
CA GLN A 170 -28.10 -6.84 -25.28
C GLN A 170 -26.72 -7.04 -25.93
N ASP A 171 -25.75 -7.35 -25.09
CA ASP A 171 -24.35 -7.34 -25.45
C ASP A 171 -24.07 -8.50 -26.40
N ASP A 172 -23.76 -8.18 -27.65
CA ASP A 172 -23.15 -9.10 -28.62
C ASP A 172 -21.74 -9.57 -28.16
N ASN A 173 -21.28 -9.14 -26.99
CA ASN A 173 -20.04 -9.54 -26.32
C ASN A 173 -20.27 -10.57 -25.21
N LYS A 174 -21.19 -11.53 -25.42
CA LYS A 174 -21.08 -12.82 -24.74
C LYS A 174 -19.74 -13.44 -25.18
N PRO A 175 -18.85 -13.87 -24.26
CA PRO A 175 -17.60 -14.52 -24.64
C PRO A 175 -17.94 -15.66 -25.61
N LYS A 176 -17.29 -15.63 -26.77
CA LYS A 176 -17.46 -16.64 -27.82
C LYS A 176 -16.71 -17.89 -27.34
N CYS A 177 -17.25 -18.58 -26.35
CA CYS A 177 -16.72 -19.86 -25.93
C CYS A 177 -16.71 -20.80 -27.15
N ASN A 178 -15.70 -21.67 -27.22
CA ASN A 178 -15.45 -22.59 -28.35
C ASN A 178 -14.81 -21.93 -29.59
N GLN A 179 -14.09 -20.81 -29.41
CA GLN A 179 -13.31 -20.17 -30.46
C GLN A 179 -12.02 -20.97 -30.75
N ILE A 180 -11.79 -21.30 -32.02
CA ILE A 180 -10.53 -21.91 -32.47
C ILE A 180 -9.51 -20.77 -32.64
N CYS A 181 -8.43 -20.81 -31.87
CA CYS A 181 -7.36 -19.83 -31.95
C CYS A 181 -6.23 -20.28 -32.88
N THR A 182 -5.58 -19.33 -33.51
CA THR A 182 -4.33 -19.54 -34.24
C THR A 182 -3.18 -19.86 -33.29
N PHE A 183 -2.15 -20.53 -33.79
CA PHE A 183 -0.93 -20.86 -33.03
C PHE A 183 0.11 -19.73 -33.02
N ASP A 184 -0.31 -18.49 -33.32
CA ASP A 184 0.56 -17.34 -33.16
C ASP A 184 0.88 -17.15 -31.68
N TYR A 185 2.15 -16.93 -31.40
CA TYR A 185 2.63 -16.75 -30.04
C TYR A 185 2.89 -15.27 -29.79
N THR A 186 1.86 -14.59 -29.29
CA THR A 186 1.83 -13.19 -28.88
C THR A 186 1.33 -13.14 -27.42
N PRO A 187 2.16 -13.56 -26.45
CA PRO A 187 1.67 -13.94 -25.14
C PRO A 187 1.02 -12.78 -24.39
N VAL A 188 0.00 -13.10 -23.61
CA VAL A 188 -0.71 -12.15 -22.74
C VAL A 188 -0.85 -12.73 -21.34
N CYS A 189 -0.84 -11.88 -20.33
CA CYS A 189 -1.03 -12.27 -18.94
C CYS A 189 -2.48 -12.02 -18.53
N GLY A 190 -3.17 -13.06 -18.04
CA GLY A 190 -4.52 -13.00 -17.50
C GLY A 190 -4.58 -13.41 -16.03
N TYR A 191 -5.63 -12.98 -15.32
CA TYR A 191 -5.90 -13.36 -13.93
C TYR A 191 -7.30 -13.97 -13.81
N ASP A 192 -7.37 -15.22 -13.34
CA ASP A 192 -8.62 -15.99 -13.27
C ASP A 192 -9.41 -15.81 -11.96
N GLY A 193 -8.95 -14.92 -11.08
CA GLY A 193 -9.49 -14.75 -9.73
C GLY A 193 -8.63 -15.42 -8.65
N THR A 194 -7.82 -16.42 -9.02
CA THR A 194 -6.96 -17.18 -8.10
C THR A 194 -5.48 -17.08 -8.44
N LYS A 195 -5.13 -16.96 -9.73
CA LYS A 195 -3.74 -16.93 -10.18
C LYS A 195 -3.57 -16.16 -11.48
N TYR A 196 -2.33 -15.72 -11.69
CA TYR A 196 -1.88 -15.19 -12.96
C TYR A 196 -1.50 -16.34 -13.88
N LYS A 197 -1.97 -16.30 -15.13
CA LYS A 197 -1.69 -17.30 -16.16
C LYS A 197 -1.33 -16.61 -17.47
N THR A 198 -0.27 -17.09 -18.11
CA THR A 198 0.10 -16.69 -19.47
C THR A 198 -0.72 -17.45 -20.49
N TYR A 199 -1.27 -16.74 -21.47
CA TYR A 199 -1.99 -17.27 -22.63
C TYR A 199 -1.15 -17.00 -23.89
N GLY A 200 -1.20 -17.92 -24.86
CA GLY A 200 -0.35 -17.83 -26.05
C GLY A 200 -0.65 -16.64 -26.95
N ASN A 201 -1.91 -16.17 -26.95
CA ASN A 201 -2.38 -14.97 -27.64
C ASN A 201 -3.68 -14.48 -26.99
N GLN A 202 -4.14 -13.31 -27.43
CA GLN A 202 -5.37 -12.68 -26.93
C GLN A 202 -6.61 -13.58 -27.15
N CYS A 203 -6.68 -14.27 -28.30
CA CYS A 203 -7.78 -15.21 -28.58
C CYS A 203 -7.88 -16.31 -27.51
N ALA A 204 -6.74 -16.88 -27.08
CA ALA A 204 -6.72 -17.92 -26.07
C ALA A 204 -7.10 -17.42 -24.65
N LEU A 205 -6.96 -16.11 -24.38
CA LEU A 205 -7.40 -15.49 -23.13
C LEU A 205 -8.92 -15.25 -23.13
N ASP A 206 -9.48 -14.90 -24.28
CA ASP A 206 -10.91 -14.56 -24.45
C ASP A 206 -11.83 -15.79 -24.66
N ALA A 207 -11.24 -16.98 -24.83
CA ALA A 207 -11.93 -18.25 -25.12
C ALA A 207 -12.39 -19.02 -23.88
#